data_AF-A0A2D6RF32-F1
#
_entry.id   AF-A0A2D6RF32-F1
#
_cell.length_a   1.000
_cell.length_b   1.000
_cell.length_c   1.000
_cell.angle_alpha   90.00
_cell.angle_beta   90.00
_cell.angle_gamma   90.00
#
_symmetry.space_group_name_H-M   'P 1'
#
loop_
_entity.id
_entity.type
_entity.pdbx_description
1 polymer ?
#
loop_
_entity_poly.entity_id
_entity_poly.type
_entity_poly.pdbx_seq_one_letter_code
_entity_poly.pdbx_strand_id
1 'polypeptide(L)'
;MKRDNQLALSVQLPDDETFDSFIGETNITVASILADFVKSDVTDQNTNSFYLFGAKGVGKSHLLHAACALAETVGKSSLCLSMAEVKYLSVELLESLESIDLICIDDIHLIADDDAWQQA
;
A
#
# COMPACT_ATOMS: atom_id res chain seq x y z
N MET A 1 -22.61 31.40 -3.93
CA MET A 1 -22.12 30.16 -3.30
C MET A 1 -20.63 30.08 -3.58
N LYS A 2 -19.77 30.44 -2.61
CA LYS A 2 -18.32 30.30 -2.75
C LYS A 2 -18.01 28.80 -2.75
N ARG A 3 -17.31 28.30 -3.78
CA ARG A 3 -16.67 26.99 -3.70
C ARG A 3 -15.52 27.17 -2.73
N ASP A 4 -15.67 26.67 -1.51
CA ASP A 4 -14.56 26.51 -0.60
C ASP A 4 -13.65 25.48 -1.25
N ASN A 5 -12.61 25.99 -1.90
CA ASN A 5 -11.63 25.18 -2.61
C ASN A 5 -10.77 24.53 -1.53
N GLN A 6 -11.21 23.36 -1.06
CA GLN A 6 -10.48 22.58 -0.09
C GLN A 6 -9.13 22.22 -0.71
N LEU A 7 -8.07 22.83 -0.17
CA LEU A 7 -6.70 22.47 -0.54
C LEU A 7 -6.42 21.09 0.08
N ALA A 8 -5.82 20.19 -0.70
CA ALA A 8 -5.35 18.92 -0.16
C ALA A 8 -4.38 19.22 0.99
N LEU A 9 -4.67 18.65 2.17
CA LEU A 9 -3.73 18.69 3.28
C LEU A 9 -2.56 17.79 2.87
N SER A 10 -1.34 18.33 2.83
CA SER A 10 -0.11 17.53 2.68
C SER A 10 0.09 16.69 3.94
N VAL A 11 -0.65 15.58 4.02
CA VAL A 11 -0.42 14.51 4.99
C VAL A 11 0.73 13.70 4.44
N GLN A 12 1.92 13.88 5.00
CA GLN A 12 3.06 13.02 4.70
C GLN A 12 2.92 11.73 5.53
N LEU A 13 3.13 10.59 4.88
CA LEU A 13 3.45 9.35 5.59
C LEU A 13 4.73 9.58 6.41
N PRO A 14 4.94 8.85 7.52
CA PRO A 14 6.16 8.97 8.30
C PRO A 14 7.40 8.81 7.39
N ASP A 15 8.25 9.85 7.33
CA ASP A 15 9.44 9.89 6.47
C ASP A 15 10.52 8.85 6.88
N ASP A 16 10.30 8.11 7.97
CA ASP A 16 11.23 7.13 8.54
C ASP A 16 10.97 5.69 8.12
N GLU A 17 9.91 5.40 7.34
CA GLU A 17 9.59 4.05 6.86
C GLU A 17 9.91 3.88 5.37
N THR A 18 11.21 3.85 5.05
CA THR A 18 11.76 3.65 3.70
C THR A 18 12.47 2.31 3.53
N PHE A 19 12.81 1.91 2.30
CA PHE A 19 13.62 0.70 2.08
C PHE A 19 15.03 0.83 2.69
N ASP A 20 15.60 2.03 2.70
CA ASP A 20 16.94 2.29 3.27
C ASP A 20 16.96 2.17 4.80
N SER A 21 15.83 2.48 5.45
CA SER A 21 15.65 2.37 6.91
C SER A 21 15.19 0.97 7.35
N PHE A 22 14.86 0.07 6.42
CA PHE A 22 14.41 -1.29 6.74
C PHE A 22 15.60 -2.15 7.17
N ILE A 23 15.61 -2.54 8.45
CA ILE A 23 16.67 -3.38 9.04
C ILE A 23 16.19 -4.82 9.12
N GLY A 24 16.67 -5.69 8.23
CA GLY A 24 16.39 -7.12 8.29
C GLY A 24 17.36 -7.95 7.44
N GLU A 25 18.29 -8.67 8.07
CA GLU A 25 19.28 -9.49 7.36
C GLU A 25 18.62 -10.64 6.56
N THR A 26 17.60 -11.28 7.14
CA THR A 26 16.89 -12.41 6.49
C THR A 26 15.92 -11.95 5.40
N ASN A 27 15.33 -10.77 5.56
CA ASN A 27 14.23 -10.30 4.72
C ASN A 27 14.68 -9.32 3.63
N ILE A 28 15.98 -9.04 3.52
CA ILE A 28 16.53 -8.08 2.55
C ILE A 28 16.23 -8.48 1.10
N THR A 29 16.19 -9.78 0.80
CA THR A 29 15.82 -10.28 -0.52
C THR A 29 14.37 -9.94 -0.85
N VAL A 30 13.45 -10.08 0.11
CA VAL A 30 12.04 -9.73 -0.09
C VAL A 30 11.88 -8.23 -0.30
N ALA A 31 12.58 -7.40 0.48
CA ALA A 31 12.60 -5.96 0.31
C ALA A 31 13.10 -5.55 -1.09
N SER A 32 14.16 -6.19 -1.58
CA SER A 32 14.69 -5.94 -2.94
C SER A 32 13.68 -6.32 -4.03
N ILE A 33 13.06 -7.50 -3.93
CA ILE A 33 12.06 -7.95 -4.93
C ILE A 33 10.85 -7.02 -4.90
N LEU A 34 10.41 -6.57 -3.72
CA LEU A 34 9.32 -5.59 -3.60
C LEU A 34 9.69 -4.25 -4.24
N ALA A 35 10.91 -3.75 -4.01
CA ALA A 35 11.38 -2.52 -4.64
C ALA A 35 11.42 -2.62 -6.17
N ASP A 36 11.85 -3.78 -6.71
CA ASP A 36 11.85 -4.04 -8.15
C ASP A 36 10.42 -4.14 -8.71
N PHE A 37 9.50 -4.77 -7.98
CA PHE A 37 8.08 -4.82 -8.30
C PHE A 37 7.48 -3.41 -8.43
N VAL A 38 7.74 -2.52 -7.47
CA VAL A 38 7.25 -1.14 -7.49
C VAL A 38 7.80 -0.34 -8.68
N LYS A 39 9.07 -0.55 -9.04
CA LYS A 39 9.71 0.13 -10.18
C LYS A 39 9.24 -0.40 -11.53
N SER A 40 8.81 -1.66 -11.60
CA SER A 40 8.38 -2.27 -12.86
C SER A 40 7.10 -1.62 -13.39
N ASP A 41 6.99 -1.47 -14.72
CA ASP A 41 5.74 -1.07 -15.34
C ASP A 41 4.78 -2.27 -15.44
N VAL A 42 3.49 -1.99 -15.25
CA VAL A 42 2.43 -2.97 -15.44
C VAL A 42 2.36 -3.30 -16.93
N THR A 43 2.63 -4.55 -17.27
CA THR A 43 2.46 -5.09 -18.61
C THR A 43 1.73 -6.43 -18.50
N ASP A 44 1.07 -6.87 -19.57
CA ASP A 44 0.34 -8.15 -19.60
C ASP A 44 1.20 -9.39 -19.25
N GLN A 45 2.54 -9.24 -19.21
CA GLN A 45 3.47 -10.32 -18.90
C GLN A 45 4.10 -10.23 -17.51
N ASN A 46 3.82 -9.17 -16.75
CA ASN A 46 4.36 -8.97 -15.41
C ASN A 46 3.35 -9.37 -14.31
N THR A 47 3.86 -9.63 -13.11
CA THR A 47 3.01 -9.87 -11.93
C THR A 47 2.35 -8.56 -11.51
N ASN A 48 1.03 -8.56 -11.31
CA ASN A 48 0.26 -7.37 -10.91
C ASN A 48 -0.04 -7.31 -9.40
N SER A 49 0.46 -8.27 -8.62
CA SER A 49 0.17 -8.35 -7.18
C SER A 49 1.33 -8.96 -6.41
N PHE A 50 1.55 -8.45 -5.19
CA PHE A 50 2.57 -8.94 -4.28
C PHE A 50 1.93 -9.25 -2.93
N TYR A 51 2.14 -10.46 -2.39
CA TYR A 51 1.61 -10.86 -1.09
C TYR A 51 2.74 -11.01 -0.05
N LEU A 52 2.68 -10.21 1.00
CA LEU A 52 3.61 -10.24 2.13
C LEU A 52 2.93 -10.90 3.34
N PHE A 53 3.56 -11.93 3.90
CA PHE A 53 3.12 -12.55 5.14
C PHE A 53 4.28 -12.80 6.09
N GLY A 54 3.96 -12.89 7.38
CA GLY A 54 4.94 -13.05 8.42
C GLY A 54 4.36 -12.71 9.79
N ALA A 55 5.08 -13.06 10.84
CA ALA A 55 4.66 -12.85 12.22
C ALA A 55 4.39 -11.36 12.54
N LYS A 56 3.77 -11.10 13.68
CA LYS A 56 3.58 -9.71 14.17
C LYS A 56 4.94 -9.07 14.42
N GLY A 57 5.11 -7.81 14.00
CA GLY A 57 6.32 -7.03 14.28
C GLY A 57 7.54 -7.33 13.39
N VAL A 58 7.38 -8.06 12.28
CA VAL A 58 8.49 -8.35 11.35
C VAL A 58 8.69 -7.29 10.25
N GLY A 59 8.01 -6.14 10.37
CA GLY A 59 8.16 -5.01 9.43
C GLY A 59 7.31 -5.09 8.15
N LYS A 60 6.17 -5.80 8.16
CA LYS A 60 5.25 -5.84 7.00
C LYS A 60 4.73 -4.45 6.64
N SER A 61 4.16 -3.72 7.62
CA SER A 61 3.65 -2.36 7.43
C SER A 61 4.75 -1.40 6.99
N HIS A 62 5.95 -1.51 7.57
CA HIS A 62 7.14 -0.76 7.13
C HIS A 62 7.44 -0.96 5.65
N LEU A 63 7.44 -2.22 5.18
CA LEU A 63 7.69 -2.51 3.76
C LEU A 63 6.58 -1.97 2.85
N LEU A 64 5.33 -1.95 3.31
CA LEU A 64 4.22 -1.33 2.57
C LEU A 64 4.39 0.19 2.47
N HIS A 65 4.72 0.87 3.57
CA HIS A 65 4.99 2.31 3.56
C HIS A 65 6.23 2.65 2.73
N ALA A 66 7.29 1.85 2.81
CA ALA A 66 8.48 1.97 1.97
C ALA A 66 8.17 1.82 0.48
N ALA A 67 7.24 0.92 0.13
CA ALA A 67 6.76 0.75 -1.23
C ALA A 67 5.99 1.99 -1.72
N CYS A 68 5.11 2.57 -0.89
CA CYS A 68 4.43 3.84 -1.21
C CYS A 68 5.41 5.00 -1.39
N ALA A 69 6.39 5.15 -0.48
CA ALA A 69 7.43 6.16 -0.58
C ALA A 69 8.26 6.00 -1.86
N LEU A 70 8.65 4.77 -2.19
CA LEU A 70 9.37 4.49 -3.44
C LEU A 70 8.52 4.82 -4.67
N ALA A 71 7.23 4.45 -4.67
CA ALA A 71 6.30 4.76 -5.77
C ALA A 71 6.25 6.27 -6.04
N GLU A 72 6.15 7.09 -4.98
CA GLU A 72 6.18 8.55 -5.11
C GLU A 72 7.48 9.04 -5.76
N THR A 73 8.65 8.50 -5.35
CA THR A 73 9.94 8.90 -5.94
C THR A 73 10.10 8.54 -7.42
N VAL A 74 9.38 7.52 -7.91
CA VAL A 74 9.35 7.14 -9.33
C VAL A 74 8.16 7.74 -10.08
N GLY A 75 7.43 8.68 -9.47
CA GLY A 75 6.33 9.42 -10.10
C GLY A 75 5.02 8.63 -10.22
N LYS A 76 4.86 7.56 -9.43
CA LYS A 76 3.63 6.76 -9.35
C LYS A 76 2.76 7.23 -8.19
N SER A 77 1.46 7.26 -8.42
CA SER A 77 0.48 7.43 -7.35
C SER A 77 0.44 6.19 -6.45
N SER A 78 0.28 6.39 -5.14
CA SER A 78 0.18 5.27 -4.21
C SER A 78 -0.81 5.54 -3.09
N LEU A 79 -1.37 4.45 -2.53
CA LEU A 79 -2.26 4.49 -1.38
C LEU A 79 -2.01 3.27 -0.49
N CYS A 80 -1.90 3.48 0.82
CA CYS A 80 -1.86 2.40 1.80
C CYS A 80 -3.19 2.36 2.56
N LEU A 81 -3.86 1.21 2.54
CA LEU A 81 -5.13 0.95 3.21
C LEU A 81 -4.91 -0.03 4.37
N SER A 82 -5.09 0.45 5.60
CA SER A 82 -5.11 -0.40 6.78
C SER A 82 -6.49 -1.00 7.00
N MET A 83 -6.65 -2.32 6.83
CA MET A 83 -7.92 -2.98 7.11
C MET A 83 -8.33 -2.88 8.58
N ALA A 84 -7.39 -2.60 9.49
CA ALA A 84 -7.73 -2.31 10.89
C ALA A 84 -8.57 -1.03 11.05
N GLU A 85 -8.40 -0.07 10.13
CA GLU A 85 -9.07 1.23 10.15
C GLU A 85 -10.30 1.24 9.24
N VAL A 86 -10.17 0.71 8.02
CA VAL A 86 -11.19 0.89 6.98
C VAL A 86 -12.27 -0.18 6.95
N LYS A 87 -12.09 -1.33 7.64
CA LYS A 87 -13.10 -2.41 7.62
C LYS A 87 -14.49 -2.02 8.12
N TYR A 88 -14.59 -0.90 8.86
CA TYR A 88 -15.88 -0.37 9.35
C TYR A 88 -16.52 0.64 8.39
N LEU A 89 -15.86 0.94 7.27
CA LEU A 89 -16.34 1.82 6.20
C LEU A 89 -17.06 0.99 5.12
N SER A 90 -17.73 1.69 4.21
CA SER A 90 -18.36 1.07 3.03
C SER A 90 -17.29 0.51 2.08
N VAL A 91 -17.55 -0.65 1.50
CA VAL A 91 -16.71 -1.27 0.45
C VAL A 91 -16.62 -0.41 -0.82
N GLU A 92 -17.57 0.52 -1.01
CA GLU A 92 -17.55 1.54 -2.06
C GLU A 92 -16.26 2.39 -2.03
N LEU A 93 -15.51 2.37 -0.91
CA LEU A 93 -14.16 2.94 -0.83
C LEU A 93 -13.23 2.42 -1.94
N LEU A 94 -13.41 1.17 -2.39
CA LEU A 94 -12.58 0.54 -3.42
C LEU A 94 -12.83 1.06 -4.83
N GLU A 95 -14.01 1.63 -5.11
CA GLU A 95 -14.42 2.06 -6.46
C GLU A 95 -13.51 3.15 -7.06
N SER A 96 -12.87 3.96 -6.22
CA SER A 96 -12.00 5.07 -6.67
C SER A 96 -10.52 4.69 -6.81
N LEU A 97 -10.17 3.42 -6.59
CA LEU A 97 -8.77 3.00 -6.52
C LEU A 97 -8.17 2.61 -7.87
N GLU A 98 -8.99 2.42 -8.91
CA GLU A 98 -8.55 2.00 -10.24
C GLU A 98 -7.51 2.94 -10.89
N SER A 99 -7.52 4.22 -10.53
CA SER A 99 -6.58 5.21 -11.04
C SER A 99 -5.26 5.29 -10.26
N ILE A 100 -5.07 4.49 -9.23
CA ILE A 100 -3.87 4.47 -8.39
C ILE A 100 -2.90 3.41 -8.88
N ASP A 101 -1.64 3.80 -9.11
CA ASP A 101 -0.62 2.90 -9.68
C ASP A 101 -0.17 1.81 -8.69
N LEU A 102 -0.15 2.10 -7.39
CA LEU A 102 0.19 1.15 -6.33
C LEU A 102 -0.79 1.23 -5.16
N ILE A 103 -1.49 0.13 -4.89
CA ILE A 103 -2.36 -0.01 -3.72
C ILE A 103 -1.72 -1.02 -2.77
N CYS A 104 -1.38 -0.56 -1.57
CA CYS A 104 -0.92 -1.41 -0.48
C CYS A 104 -2.10 -1.69 0.46
N ILE A 105 -2.37 -2.97 0.74
CA ILE A 105 -3.42 -3.38 1.69
C ILE A 105 -2.74 -4.04 2.88
N ASP A 106 -2.82 -3.41 4.05
CA ASP A 106 -2.31 -3.98 5.29
C ASP A 106 -3.41 -4.72 6.05
N ASP A 107 -3.00 -5.73 6.82
CA ASP A 107 -3.88 -6.53 7.67
C ASP A 107 -5.09 -7.15 6.95
N ILE A 108 -4.94 -7.58 5.68
CA ILE A 108 -6.01 -8.18 4.86
C ILE A 108 -6.73 -9.36 5.54
N HIS A 109 -6.08 -10.04 6.47
CA HIS A 109 -6.67 -11.12 7.26
C HIS A 109 -7.86 -10.66 8.15
N LEU A 110 -8.00 -9.36 8.42
CA LEU A 110 -9.07 -8.82 9.26
C LEU A 110 -10.45 -8.82 8.58
N ILE A 111 -10.50 -9.00 7.27
CA ILE A 111 -11.73 -9.09 6.46
C ILE A 111 -11.99 -10.52 5.94
N ALA A 112 -11.27 -11.52 6.47
CA ALA A 112 -11.36 -12.91 6.01
C ALA A 112 -12.74 -13.58 6.23
N ASP A 113 -13.59 -13.00 7.07
CA ASP A 113 -14.96 -13.48 7.34
C ASP A 113 -16.03 -12.44 6.95
N ASP A 114 -15.67 -11.41 6.18
CA ASP A 114 -16.59 -10.38 5.69
C ASP A 114 -16.89 -10.57 4.20
N ASP A 115 -18.08 -11.11 3.90
CA ASP A 115 -18.52 -11.40 2.52
C ASP A 115 -18.57 -10.15 1.65
N ALA A 116 -18.93 -9.00 2.21
CA ALA A 116 -19.04 -7.77 1.43
C ALA A 116 -17.65 -7.33 0.95
N TRP A 117 -16.66 -7.34 1.84
CA TRP A 117 -15.27 -7.01 1.49
C TRP A 117 -14.60 -8.04 0.57
N GLN A 118 -15.02 -9.30 0.60
CA GLN A 118 -14.49 -10.34 -0.29
C GLN A 118 -15.02 -10.29 -1.73
N GLN A 119 -16.20 -9.68 -1.92
CA GLN A 119 -16.91 -9.64 -3.20
C GLN A 119 -16.97 -8.23 -3.81
N ALA A 120 -16.44 -7.24 -3.11
CA ALA A 120 -16.39 -5.85 -3.53
C ALA A 120 -15.56 -5.63 -4.80
#